data_AF-A0A7Z8QLI5-F1
#
_entry.id   AF-A0A7Z8QLI5-F1
#
_cell.length_a   1.000
_cell.length_b   1.000
_cell.length_c   1.000
_cell.angle_alpha   90.00
_cell.angle_beta   90.00
_cell.angle_gamma   90.00
#
_symmetry.space_group_name_H-M   'P 1'
#
loop_
_entity.id
_entity.type
_entity.pdbx_description
1 polymer ?
#
loop_
_entity_poly.entity_id
_entity_poly.type
_entity_poly.pdbx_seq_one_letter_code
_entity_poly.pdbx_strand_id
1 'polypeptide(L)'
;MFKFLPGIILIQLVTGGLIVMALNGSHDFQLIIVLAMIAFISAILSAFWFSSIARNIFHDQQTVLREQHAQDRESFLKEAGEEKASAIEEKSQMQDMHARERERILLDAEREKSDILAESYKKIEKATRKAHAKANFKVGAAFATAVGAGGIMIFSQLVTIGVMLLVASGSGLSGYILRARQERLSYKKQALINGQRLLIEQTDMTALDNFKLKDKP
;
A
#
# COMPACT_ATOMS: atom_id res chain seq x y z
N MET A 1 -65.38 54.20 -19.08
CA MET A 1 -66.83 54.39 -19.29
C MET A 1 -67.15 55.34 -20.46
N PHE A 2 -66.37 56.40 -20.71
CA PHE A 2 -66.56 57.32 -21.86
C PHE A 2 -66.55 56.67 -23.25
N LYS A 3 -65.95 55.49 -23.42
CA LYS A 3 -65.88 54.75 -24.69
C LYS A 3 -67.26 54.35 -25.27
N PHE A 4 -68.27 54.18 -24.41
CA PHE A 4 -69.63 53.78 -24.83
C PHE A 4 -70.57 54.96 -25.12
N LEU A 5 -70.12 56.18 -24.81
CA LEU A 5 -70.92 57.40 -24.84
C LEU A 5 -71.45 57.76 -26.25
N PRO A 6 -70.67 57.62 -27.34
CA PRO A 6 -71.16 57.90 -28.70
C PRO A 6 -72.31 57.00 -29.14
N GLY A 7 -72.26 55.69 -28.81
CA GLY A 7 -73.31 54.74 -29.18
C GLY A 7 -74.62 54.97 -28.42
N ILE A 8 -74.54 55.33 -27.14
CA ILE A 8 -75.70 55.66 -26.32
C ILE A 8 -76.37 56.95 -26.83
N ILE A 9 -75.60 57.98 -27.16
CA ILE A 9 -76.13 59.23 -27.74
C ILE A 9 -76.85 58.96 -29.07
N LEU A 10 -76.27 58.13 -29.92
CA LEU A 10 -76.83 57.81 -31.23
C LEU A 10 -78.19 57.10 -31.08
N ILE A 11 -78.28 56.10 -30.19
CA ILE A 11 -79.56 55.42 -29.89
C ILE A 11 -80.58 56.40 -29.32
N GLN A 12 -80.19 57.29 -28.40
CA GLN A 12 -81.09 58.28 -27.82
C GLN A 12 -81.62 59.29 -28.85
N LEU A 13 -80.81 59.73 -29.81
CA LEU A 13 -81.25 60.60 -30.90
C LEU A 13 -82.28 59.91 -31.80
N VAL A 14 -82.06 58.63 -32.14
CA VAL A 14 -83.02 57.83 -32.93
C VAL A 14 -84.33 57.62 -32.17
N THR A 15 -84.25 57.29 -30.88
CA THR A 15 -85.43 57.14 -30.00
C THR A 15 -86.19 58.46 -29.87
N GLY A 16 -85.50 59.59 -29.70
CA GLY A 16 -86.11 60.92 -29.65
C GLY A 16 -86.85 61.27 -30.94
N GLY A 17 -86.25 60.99 -32.10
CA GLY A 17 -86.90 61.19 -33.41
C GLY A 17 -88.18 60.36 -33.58
N LEU A 18 -88.17 59.10 -33.12
CA LEU A 18 -89.36 58.24 -33.13
C LEU A 18 -90.47 58.75 -32.21
N ILE A 19 -90.13 59.23 -31.00
CA ILE A 19 -91.10 59.76 -30.03
C ILE A 19 -91.73 61.06 -30.55
N VAL A 20 -90.93 61.98 -31.08
CA VAL A 20 -91.44 63.24 -31.66
C VAL A 20 -92.40 62.94 -32.81
N MET A 21 -92.09 61.95 -33.65
CA MET A 21 -92.99 61.55 -34.72
C MET A 21 -94.29 60.91 -34.21
N ALA A 22 -94.21 60.08 -33.16
CA ALA A 22 -95.39 59.50 -32.52
C ALA A 22 -96.32 60.56 -31.91
N LEU A 23 -95.76 61.65 -31.35
CA LEU A 23 -96.52 62.74 -30.74
C LEU A 23 -97.13 63.72 -31.76
N ASN A 24 -96.47 63.93 -32.91
CA ASN A 24 -96.95 64.88 -33.92
C ASN A 24 -98.13 64.33 -34.76
N GLY A 25 -98.51 63.06 -34.60
CA GLY A 25 -99.68 62.46 -35.26
C GLY A 25 -99.60 62.41 -36.80
N SER A 26 -98.45 62.76 -37.38
CA SER A 26 -98.19 62.72 -38.82
C SER A 26 -97.92 61.26 -39.22
N HIS A 27 -98.96 60.57 -39.68
CA HIS A 27 -98.89 59.19 -40.15
C HIS A 27 -98.46 59.13 -41.62
N ASP A 28 -97.45 59.91 -41.99
CA ASP A 28 -96.85 59.78 -43.31
C ASP A 28 -96.07 58.46 -43.37
N PHE A 29 -96.61 57.51 -44.12
CA PHE A 29 -96.01 56.19 -44.32
C PHE A 29 -94.56 56.28 -44.81
N GLN A 30 -94.21 57.31 -45.60
CA GLN A 30 -92.86 57.50 -46.11
C GLN A 30 -91.87 57.84 -44.99
N LEU A 31 -92.24 58.74 -44.06
CA LEU A 31 -91.38 59.12 -42.92
C LEU A 31 -91.20 57.97 -41.92
N ILE A 32 -92.25 57.16 -41.70
CA ILE A 32 -92.18 55.97 -40.84
C ILE A 32 -91.17 54.96 -41.37
N ILE A 33 -91.26 54.64 -42.67
CA ILE A 33 -90.36 53.68 -43.30
C ILE A 33 -88.91 54.17 -43.28
N VAL A 34 -88.68 55.46 -43.56
CA VAL A 34 -87.34 56.06 -43.53
C VAL A 34 -86.75 56.02 -42.12
N LEU A 35 -87.50 56.43 -41.09
CA LEU A 35 -87.01 56.37 -39.71
C LEU A 35 -86.80 54.93 -39.22
N ALA A 36 -87.64 53.99 -39.64
CA ALA A 36 -87.45 52.57 -39.32
C ALA A 36 -86.16 52.02 -39.95
N MET A 37 -85.86 52.37 -41.21
CA MET A 37 -84.62 51.98 -41.87
C MET A 37 -83.39 52.59 -41.20
N ILE A 38 -83.45 53.87 -40.83
CA ILE A 38 -82.38 54.55 -40.09
C ILE A 38 -82.19 53.91 -38.71
N ALA A 39 -83.28 53.62 -38.00
CA ALA A 39 -83.23 52.95 -36.70
C ALA A 39 -82.59 51.56 -36.82
N PHE A 40 -82.94 50.79 -37.85
CA PHE A 40 -82.36 49.48 -38.10
C PHE A 40 -80.85 49.54 -38.38
N ILE A 41 -80.41 50.45 -39.26
CA ILE A 41 -78.99 50.65 -39.56
C ILE A 41 -78.24 51.13 -38.31
N SER A 42 -78.83 52.05 -37.55
CA SER A 42 -78.23 52.58 -36.31
C SER A 42 -78.06 51.51 -35.23
N ALA A 43 -79.00 50.55 -35.14
CA ALA A 43 -78.94 49.44 -34.20
C ALA A 43 -77.81 48.48 -34.56
N ILE A 44 -77.65 48.14 -35.86
CA ILE A 44 -76.55 47.31 -36.34
C ILE A 44 -75.19 47.98 -36.07
N LEU A 45 -75.06 49.27 -36.41
CA LEU A 45 -73.83 50.02 -36.22
C LEU A 45 -73.48 50.11 -34.73
N SER A 46 -74.48 50.37 -33.87
CA SER A 46 -74.29 50.41 -32.42
C SER A 46 -73.90 49.04 -31.87
N ALA A 47 -74.58 47.97 -32.29
CA ALA A 47 -74.27 46.60 -31.85
C ALA A 47 -72.83 46.19 -32.23
N PHE A 48 -72.39 46.54 -33.44
CA PHE A 48 -71.02 46.32 -33.89
C PHE A 48 -70.01 47.15 -33.07
N TRP A 49 -70.30 48.43 -32.83
CA TRP A 49 -69.47 49.32 -32.01
C TRP A 49 -69.31 48.81 -30.58
N PHE A 50 -70.41 48.40 -29.93
CA PHE A 50 -70.37 47.80 -28.59
C PHE A 50 -69.57 46.49 -28.56
N SER A 51 -69.74 45.62 -29.56
CA SER A 51 -69.01 44.35 -29.67
C SER A 51 -67.49 44.55 -29.85
N SER A 52 -67.10 45.55 -30.65
CA SER A 52 -65.69 45.91 -30.86
C SER A 52 -65.02 46.41 -29.58
N ILE A 53 -65.67 47.32 -28.84
CA ILE A 53 -65.13 47.84 -27.57
C ILE A 53 -65.03 46.73 -26.52
N ALA A 54 -66.06 45.89 -26.40
CA ALA A 54 -66.07 44.78 -25.45
C ALA A 54 -64.90 43.82 -25.71
N ARG A 55 -64.64 43.52 -26.99
CA ARG A 55 -63.51 42.67 -27.39
C ARG A 55 -62.15 43.29 -27.09
N ASN A 56 -61.97 44.59 -27.33
CA ASN A 56 -60.72 45.28 -27.02
C ASN A 56 -60.42 45.30 -25.51
N ILE A 57 -61.42 45.55 -24.68
CA ILE A 57 -61.25 45.54 -23.21
C ILE A 57 -60.86 44.15 -22.72
N PHE A 58 -61.46 43.10 -23.28
CA PHE A 58 -61.11 41.72 -22.93
C PHE A 58 -59.67 41.37 -23.32
N HIS A 59 -59.19 41.85 -24.48
CA HIS A 59 -57.81 41.67 -24.89
C HIS A 59 -56.83 42.43 -23.98
N ASP A 60 -57.13 43.68 -23.63
CA ASP A 60 -56.31 44.49 -22.71
C ASP A 60 -56.19 43.83 -21.32
N GLN A 61 -57.26 43.23 -20.81
CA GLN A 61 -57.22 42.49 -19.54
C GLN A 61 -56.37 41.22 -19.63
N GLN A 62 -56.45 40.48 -20.75
CA GLN A 62 -55.61 39.31 -20.94
C GLN A 62 -54.12 39.65 -21.10
N THR A 63 -53.78 40.76 -21.75
CA THR A 63 -52.38 41.17 -21.90
C THR A 63 -51.79 41.58 -20.56
N VAL A 64 -52.52 42.37 -19.76
CA VAL A 64 -52.09 42.75 -18.41
C VAL A 64 -51.91 41.53 -17.51
N LEU A 65 -52.84 40.57 -17.54
CA LEU A 65 -52.69 39.32 -16.78
C LEU A 65 -51.47 38.52 -17.24
N ARG A 66 -51.21 38.44 -18.56
CA ARG A 66 -50.03 37.73 -19.08
C ARG A 66 -48.73 38.43 -18.69
N GLU A 67 -48.70 39.75 -18.70
CA GLU A 67 -47.56 40.55 -18.26
C GLU A 67 -47.28 40.35 -16.77
N GLN A 68 -48.33 40.35 -15.93
CA GLN A 68 -48.19 40.02 -14.50
C GLN A 68 -47.66 38.60 -14.31
N HIS A 69 -48.20 37.61 -15.02
CA HIS A 69 -47.69 36.23 -14.95
C HIS A 69 -46.25 36.11 -15.49
N ALA A 70 -45.84 36.95 -16.45
CA ALA A 70 -44.46 36.99 -16.93
C ALA A 70 -43.53 37.60 -15.86
N GLN A 71 -43.97 38.69 -15.22
CA GLN A 71 -43.21 39.37 -14.17
C GLN A 71 -43.06 38.50 -12.91
N ASP A 72 -44.13 37.82 -12.47
CA ASP A 72 -44.11 36.89 -11.34
C ASP A 72 -43.17 35.70 -11.59
N ARG A 73 -43.08 35.24 -12.85
CA ARG A 73 -42.12 34.21 -13.25
C ARG A 73 -40.69 34.72 -13.14
N GLU A 74 -40.42 35.95 -13.58
CA GLU A 74 -39.09 36.54 -13.47
C GLU A 74 -38.65 36.73 -12.02
N SER A 75 -39.55 37.15 -11.11
CA SER A 75 -39.22 37.26 -9.68
C SER A 75 -38.94 35.88 -9.07
N PHE A 76 -39.77 34.87 -9.37
CA PHE A 76 -39.55 33.51 -8.87
C PHE A 76 -38.25 32.91 -9.40
N LEU A 77 -37.90 33.15 -10.67
CA LEU A 77 -36.63 32.69 -11.24
C LEU A 77 -35.42 33.35 -10.62
N LYS A 78 -35.50 34.64 -10.24
CA LYS A 78 -34.44 35.34 -9.52
C LYS A 78 -34.27 34.78 -8.11
N GLU A 79 -35.37 34.64 -7.36
CA GLU A 79 -35.36 34.08 -6.01
C GLU A 79 -34.83 32.63 -5.99
N ALA A 80 -35.33 31.78 -6.90
CA ALA A 80 -34.84 30.41 -7.04
C ALA A 80 -33.38 30.35 -7.52
N GLY A 81 -32.91 31.36 -8.26
CA GLY A 81 -31.52 31.50 -8.66
C GLY A 81 -30.62 31.85 -7.48
N GLU A 82 -31.05 32.80 -6.66
CA GLU A 82 -30.35 33.21 -5.43
C GLU A 82 -30.29 32.08 -4.40
N GLU A 83 -31.41 31.38 -4.15
CA GLU A 83 -31.46 30.24 -3.24
C GLU A 83 -30.52 29.10 -3.69
N LYS A 84 -30.50 28.81 -5.00
CA LYS A 84 -29.57 27.83 -5.57
C LYS A 84 -28.12 28.28 -5.48
N ALA A 85 -27.85 29.57 -5.69
CA ALA A 85 -26.50 30.12 -5.55
C ALA A 85 -26.02 29.99 -4.11
N SER A 86 -26.84 30.34 -3.11
CA SER A 86 -26.52 30.16 -1.69
C SER A 86 -26.35 28.68 -1.32
N ALA A 87 -27.17 27.78 -1.86
CA ALA A 87 -27.04 26.34 -1.62
C ALA A 87 -25.76 25.74 -2.24
N ILE A 88 -25.35 26.22 -3.42
CA ILE A 88 -24.08 25.83 -4.05
C ILE A 88 -22.90 26.34 -3.23
N GLU A 89 -22.97 27.58 -2.75
CA GLU A 89 -21.93 28.16 -1.91
C GLU A 89 -21.80 27.40 -0.58
N GLU A 90 -22.91 27.14 0.12
CA GLU A 90 -22.93 26.35 1.35
C GLU A 90 -22.34 24.96 1.15
N LYS A 91 -22.72 24.27 0.06
CA LYS A 91 -22.17 22.97 -0.29
C LYS A 91 -20.66 23.02 -0.55
N SER A 92 -20.19 24.09 -1.21
CA SER A 92 -18.76 24.27 -1.47
C SER A 92 -17.98 24.51 -0.17
N GLN A 93 -18.51 25.32 0.75
CA GLN A 93 -17.91 25.55 2.07
C GLN A 93 -17.89 24.27 2.91
N MET A 94 -18.98 23.49 2.89
CA MET A 94 -19.03 22.19 3.56
C MET A 94 -18.01 21.21 2.97
N GLN A 95 -17.85 21.19 1.65
CA GLN A 95 -16.86 20.37 0.98
C GLN A 95 -15.42 20.78 1.33
N ASP A 96 -15.13 22.09 1.38
CA ASP A 96 -13.83 22.61 1.81
C ASP A 96 -13.54 22.27 3.26
N MET A 97 -14.56 22.33 4.13
CA MET A 97 -14.44 21.90 5.51
C MET A 97 -14.13 20.41 5.61
N HIS A 98 -14.81 19.58 4.82
CA HIS A 98 -14.50 18.14 4.75
C HIS A 98 -13.11 17.86 4.19
N ALA A 99 -12.62 18.64 3.23
CA ALA A 99 -11.26 18.51 2.72
C ALA A 99 -10.22 18.83 3.79
N ARG A 100 -10.41 19.93 4.54
CA ARG A 100 -9.54 20.31 5.67
C ARG A 100 -9.55 19.26 6.78
N GLU A 101 -10.71 18.70 7.11
CA GLU A 101 -10.81 17.66 8.14
C GLU A 101 -10.06 16.38 7.74
N ARG A 102 -10.16 15.99 6.46
CA ARG A 102 -9.38 14.87 5.91
C ARG A 102 -7.87 15.10 6.01
N GLU A 103 -7.41 16.32 5.72
CA GLU A 103 -6.00 16.67 5.84
C GLU A 103 -5.52 16.58 7.29
N ARG A 104 -6.30 17.06 8.26
CA ARG A 104 -5.97 16.92 9.69
C ARG A 104 -5.84 15.46 10.12
N ILE A 105 -6.81 14.62 9.76
CA ILE A 105 -6.79 13.19 10.09
C ILE A 105 -5.57 12.50 9.45
N LEU A 106 -5.24 12.85 8.21
CA LEU A 106 -4.06 12.29 7.54
C LEU A 106 -2.76 12.71 8.23
N LEU A 107 -2.62 13.99 8.57
CA LEU A 107 -1.46 14.52 9.28
C LEU A 107 -1.30 13.88 10.65
N ASP A 108 -2.39 13.69 11.40
CA ASP A 108 -2.34 13.01 12.69
C ASP A 108 -1.97 11.53 12.53
N ALA A 109 -2.47 10.84 11.51
CA ALA A 109 -2.08 9.47 11.20
C ALA A 109 -0.60 9.35 10.76
N GLU A 110 -0.08 10.33 10.02
CA GLU A 110 1.34 10.40 9.66
C GLU A 110 2.22 10.63 10.89
N ARG A 111 1.82 11.54 11.79
CA ARG A 111 2.51 11.76 13.07
C ARG A 111 2.50 10.51 13.92
N GLU A 112 1.36 9.86 14.10
CA GLU A 112 1.24 8.63 14.87
C GLU A 112 2.11 7.50 14.29
N LYS A 113 2.12 7.32 12.96
CA LYS A 113 3.03 6.37 12.30
C LYS A 113 4.49 6.70 12.56
N SER A 114 4.86 7.98 12.51
CA SER A 114 6.24 8.42 12.76
C SER A 114 6.68 8.18 14.21
N ASP A 115 5.80 8.44 15.18
CA ASP A 115 6.06 8.20 16.59
C ASP A 115 6.17 6.70 16.91
N ILE A 116 5.26 5.89 16.37
CA ILE A 116 5.31 4.42 16.50
C ILE A 116 6.58 3.86 15.85
N LEU A 117 7.00 4.38 14.70
CA LEU A 117 8.26 3.99 14.07
C LEU A 117 9.46 4.37 14.95
N ALA A 118 9.50 5.59 15.49
CA ALA A 118 10.57 6.02 16.38
C ALA A 118 10.66 5.16 17.65
N GLU A 119 9.51 4.84 18.26
CA GLU A 119 9.44 3.90 19.39
C GLU A 119 9.88 2.49 18.99
N SER A 120 9.44 2.01 17.82
CA SER A 120 9.78 0.70 17.29
C SER A 120 11.27 0.58 17.05
N TYR A 121 11.91 1.59 16.45
CA TYR A 121 13.37 1.65 16.28
C TYR A 121 14.10 1.57 17.63
N LYS A 122 13.66 2.32 18.65
CA LYS A 122 14.25 2.25 20.00
C LYS A 122 14.08 0.86 20.65
N LYS A 123 12.93 0.22 20.46
CA LYS A 123 12.67 -1.15 20.96
C LYS A 123 13.49 -2.19 20.19
N ILE A 124 13.60 -2.05 18.88
CA ILE A 124 14.43 -2.88 18.01
C ILE A 124 15.89 -2.73 18.42
N GLU A 125 16.45 -1.53 18.53
CA GLU A 125 17.84 -1.34 18.96
C GLU A 125 18.16 -2.01 20.30
N LYS A 126 17.27 -1.87 21.30
CA LYS A 126 17.40 -2.55 22.60
C LYS A 126 17.31 -4.08 22.48
N ALA A 127 16.40 -4.58 21.64
CA ALA A 127 16.23 -6.02 21.40
C ALA A 127 17.39 -6.61 20.59
N THR A 128 17.85 -5.92 19.55
CA THR A 128 18.99 -6.24 18.69
C THR A 128 20.27 -6.23 19.51
N ARG A 129 20.48 -5.26 20.41
CA ARG A 129 21.61 -5.28 21.36
C ARG A 129 21.58 -6.50 22.29
N LYS A 130 20.41 -6.85 22.82
CA LYS A 130 20.24 -8.03 23.70
C LYS A 130 20.36 -9.36 22.92
N ALA A 131 19.92 -9.40 21.68
CA ALA A 131 19.98 -10.56 20.79
C ALA A 131 21.39 -10.80 20.24
N HIS A 132 22.08 -9.75 19.77
CA HIS A 132 23.48 -9.85 19.33
C HIS A 132 24.41 -10.22 20.47
N ALA A 133 24.20 -9.71 21.69
CA ALA A 133 25.00 -10.13 22.85
C ALA A 133 24.85 -11.64 23.14
N LYS A 134 23.62 -12.18 23.08
CA LYS A 134 23.36 -13.63 23.27
C LYS A 134 23.88 -14.48 22.12
N ALA A 135 23.77 -14.01 20.88
CA ALA A 135 24.25 -14.73 19.69
C ALA A 135 25.78 -14.75 19.61
N ASN A 136 26.45 -13.62 19.85
CA ASN A 136 27.92 -13.53 19.87
C ASN A 136 28.52 -14.37 20.99
N PHE A 137 27.85 -14.46 22.14
CA PHE A 137 28.28 -15.34 23.23
C PHE A 137 28.17 -16.83 22.86
N LYS A 138 27.12 -17.25 22.16
CA LYS A 138 26.94 -18.66 21.74
C LYS A 138 27.96 -19.09 20.68
N VAL A 139 28.24 -18.22 19.71
CA VAL A 139 29.27 -18.47 18.68
C VAL A 139 30.68 -18.46 19.30
N GLY A 140 30.96 -17.52 20.21
CA GLY A 140 32.23 -17.46 20.93
C GLY A 140 32.47 -18.67 21.84
N ALA A 141 31.44 -19.13 22.56
CA ALA A 141 31.54 -20.33 23.39
C ALA A 141 31.77 -21.60 22.56
N ALA A 142 31.08 -21.74 21.41
CA ALA A 142 31.28 -22.86 20.50
C ALA A 142 32.70 -22.89 19.92
N PHE A 143 33.23 -21.74 19.50
CA PHE A 143 34.59 -21.62 18.98
C PHE A 143 35.64 -21.89 20.06
N ALA A 144 35.47 -21.36 21.27
CA ALA A 144 36.37 -21.63 22.39
C ALA A 144 36.40 -23.12 22.76
N THR A 145 35.24 -23.78 22.72
CA THR A 145 35.14 -25.24 22.98
C THR A 145 35.87 -26.04 21.88
N ALA A 146 35.70 -25.65 20.62
CA ALA A 146 36.35 -26.32 19.49
C ALA A 146 37.88 -26.16 19.51
N VAL A 147 38.37 -24.96 19.78
CA VAL A 147 39.82 -24.68 19.91
C VAL A 147 40.42 -25.42 21.11
N GLY A 148 39.71 -25.47 22.23
CA GLY A 148 40.13 -26.25 23.40
C GLY A 148 40.29 -27.74 23.08
N ALA A 149 39.33 -28.34 22.37
CA ALA A 149 39.41 -29.73 21.95
C ALA A 149 40.59 -29.99 20.99
N GLY A 150 40.81 -29.08 20.03
CA GLY A 150 41.96 -29.16 19.11
C GLY A 150 43.31 -29.04 19.83
N GLY A 151 43.42 -28.15 20.82
CA GLY A 151 44.63 -27.99 21.64
C GLY A 151 44.97 -29.23 22.45
N ILE A 152 43.97 -29.87 23.07
CA ILE A 152 44.14 -31.14 23.79
C ILE A 152 44.61 -32.24 22.83
N MET A 153 44.07 -32.29 21.63
CA MET A 153 44.42 -33.29 20.62
C MET A 153 45.86 -33.12 20.11
N ILE A 154 46.29 -31.89 19.84
CA ILE A 154 47.67 -31.58 19.42
C ILE A 154 48.66 -31.94 20.54
N PHE A 155 48.34 -31.60 21.80
CA PHE A 155 49.19 -31.95 22.94
C PHE A 155 49.36 -33.48 23.08
N SER A 156 48.25 -34.24 22.94
CA SER A 156 48.29 -35.70 22.97
C SER A 156 49.19 -36.27 21.86
N GLN A 157 49.10 -35.73 20.64
CA GLN A 157 49.93 -36.16 19.52
C GLN A 157 51.42 -35.90 19.75
N LEU A 158 51.79 -34.75 20.34
CA LEU A 158 53.19 -34.46 20.68
C LEU A 158 53.73 -35.46 21.71
N VAL A 159 52.93 -35.83 22.72
CA VAL A 159 53.30 -36.84 23.71
C VAL A 159 53.49 -38.20 23.03
N THR A 160 52.55 -38.62 22.18
CA THR A 160 52.65 -39.90 21.46
C THR A 160 53.91 -39.97 20.59
N ILE A 161 54.18 -38.92 19.80
CA ILE A 161 55.37 -38.86 18.95
C ILE A 161 56.64 -38.88 19.80
N GLY A 162 56.69 -38.14 20.91
CA GLY A 162 57.84 -38.12 21.81
C GLY A 162 58.14 -39.48 22.43
N VAL A 163 57.11 -40.19 22.91
CA VAL A 163 57.27 -41.55 23.45
C VAL A 163 57.70 -42.52 22.35
N MET A 164 57.08 -42.44 21.18
CA MET A 164 57.43 -43.29 20.03
C MET A 164 58.89 -43.09 19.61
N LEU A 165 59.38 -41.85 19.58
CA LEU A 165 60.76 -41.53 19.27
C LEU A 165 61.72 -42.11 20.31
N LEU A 166 61.43 -41.92 21.61
CA LEU A 166 62.27 -42.46 22.69
C LEU A 166 62.34 -43.99 22.67
N VAL A 167 61.22 -44.67 22.42
CA VAL A 167 61.18 -46.14 22.32
C VAL A 167 61.92 -46.61 21.08
N ALA A 168 61.74 -45.95 19.93
CA ALA A 168 62.44 -46.30 18.70
C ALA A 168 63.96 -46.09 18.82
N SER A 169 64.39 -44.95 19.35
CA SER A 169 65.82 -44.67 19.57
C SER A 169 66.41 -45.55 20.67
N GLY A 170 65.67 -45.78 21.75
CA GLY A 170 66.12 -46.58 22.89
C GLY A 170 66.26 -48.06 22.54
N SER A 171 65.31 -48.63 21.79
CA SER A 171 65.38 -50.01 21.30
C SER A 171 66.50 -50.21 20.29
N GLY A 172 66.70 -49.26 19.37
CA GLY A 172 67.82 -49.28 18.42
C GLY A 172 69.17 -49.33 19.12
N LEU A 173 69.46 -48.38 20.01
CA LEU A 173 70.73 -48.30 20.73
C LEU A 173 70.98 -49.51 21.65
N SER A 174 69.94 -50.00 22.33
CA SER A 174 70.03 -51.19 23.19
C SER A 174 70.37 -52.46 22.40
N GLY A 175 69.81 -52.62 21.21
CA GLY A 175 70.12 -53.72 20.31
C GLY A 175 71.59 -53.75 19.88
N TYR A 176 72.17 -52.59 19.55
CA TYR A 176 73.59 -52.49 19.21
C TYR A 176 74.52 -52.83 20.40
N ILE A 177 74.18 -52.37 21.61
CA ILE A 177 74.95 -52.70 22.83
C ILE A 177 74.92 -54.20 23.11
N LEU A 178 73.74 -54.83 23.02
CA LEU A 178 73.61 -56.27 23.23
C LEU A 178 74.37 -57.08 22.18
N ARG A 179 74.32 -56.67 20.90
CA ARG A 179 75.08 -57.33 19.81
C ARG A 179 76.59 -57.21 19.99
N ALA A 180 77.09 -56.03 20.37
CA ALA A 180 78.51 -55.82 20.66
C ALA A 180 79.00 -56.71 21.82
N ARG A 181 78.15 -56.94 22.84
CA ARG A 181 78.46 -57.89 23.93
C ARG A 181 78.43 -59.34 23.45
N GLN A 182 77.45 -59.69 22.63
CA GLN A 182 77.26 -61.04 22.12
C GLN A 182 78.38 -61.45 21.17
N GLU A 183 78.88 -60.55 20.32
CA GLU A 183 80.05 -60.79 19.46
C GLU A 183 81.30 -61.10 20.30
N ARG A 184 81.54 -60.35 21.39
CA ARG A 184 82.65 -60.65 22.32
C ARG A 184 82.50 -62.02 23.00
N LEU A 185 81.29 -62.41 23.38
CA LEU A 185 81.03 -63.71 23.99
C LEU A 185 81.14 -64.86 22.98
N SER A 186 80.67 -64.66 21.75
CA SER A 186 80.80 -65.63 20.65
C SER A 186 82.27 -65.82 20.26
N TYR A 187 83.06 -64.75 20.14
CA TYR A 187 84.52 -64.85 19.93
C TYR A 187 85.20 -65.64 21.05
N LYS A 188 84.85 -65.39 22.32
CA LYS A 188 85.38 -66.17 23.45
C LYS A 188 84.97 -67.64 23.38
N LYS A 189 83.72 -67.96 23.05
CA LYS A 189 83.27 -69.34 22.86
C LYS A 189 84.02 -70.03 21.72
N GLN A 190 84.20 -69.35 20.58
CA GLN A 190 84.95 -69.89 19.44
C GLN A 190 86.42 -70.13 19.79
N ALA A 191 87.06 -69.20 20.51
CA ALA A 191 88.45 -69.33 20.95
C ALA A 191 88.62 -70.50 21.94
N LEU A 192 87.66 -70.70 22.86
CA LEU A 192 87.65 -71.85 23.77
C LEU A 192 87.49 -73.18 23.03
N ILE A 193 86.59 -73.26 22.05
CA ILE A 193 86.39 -74.47 21.23
C ILE A 193 87.63 -74.79 20.40
N ASN A 194 88.24 -73.79 19.74
CA ASN A 194 89.48 -74.00 18.98
C ASN A 194 90.65 -74.39 19.89
N GLY A 195 90.78 -73.77 21.07
CA GLY A 195 91.79 -74.16 22.06
C GLY A 195 91.62 -75.61 22.51
N GLN A 196 90.38 -76.06 22.76
CA GLN A 196 90.09 -77.45 23.09
C GLN A 196 90.42 -78.41 21.94
N ARG A 197 90.14 -78.01 20.69
CA ARG A 197 90.47 -78.80 19.50
C ARG A 197 91.97 -78.98 19.32
N LEU A 198 92.75 -77.92 19.52
CA LEU A 198 94.22 -77.96 19.45
C LEU A 198 94.82 -78.85 20.55
N LEU A 199 94.24 -78.85 21.76
CA LEU A 199 94.68 -79.76 22.83
C LEU A 199 94.42 -81.23 22.47
N ILE A 200 93.26 -81.54 21.87
CA ILE A 200 92.93 -82.91 21.43
C ILE A 200 93.89 -83.36 20.32
N GLU A 201 94.13 -82.51 19.32
CA GLU A 201 95.04 -82.78 18.20
C GLU A 201 96.49 -83.01 18.68
N GLN A 202 96.93 -82.25 19.68
CA GLN A 202 98.24 -82.47 20.31
C GLN A 202 98.32 -83.81 21.06
N THR A 203 97.27 -84.24 21.77
CA THR A 203 97.23 -85.58 22.39
C THR A 203 97.28 -86.70 21.37
N ASP A 204 96.56 -86.59 20.25
CA ASP A 204 96.55 -87.62 19.20
C ASP A 204 97.92 -87.75 18.52
N MET A 205 98.60 -86.62 18.25
CA MET A 205 99.96 -86.65 17.69
C MET A 205 100.97 -87.30 18.65
N THR A 206 100.86 -87.05 19.97
CA THR A 206 101.70 -87.73 20.96
C THR A 206 101.36 -89.22 21.15
N ALA A 207 100.11 -89.63 20.90
CA ALA A 207 99.71 -91.03 20.98
C ALA A 207 100.20 -91.84 19.75
N LEU A 208 100.21 -91.23 18.56
CA LEU A 208 100.73 -91.85 17.35
C LEU A 208 102.26 -92.02 17.37
N ASP A 209 102.99 -91.06 17.95
CA ASP A 209 104.46 -91.13 18.08
C ASP A 209 104.89 -92.25 19.05
N ASN A 210 104.14 -92.44 20.14
CA ASN A 210 104.36 -93.54 21.09
C ASN A 210 104.00 -94.93 20.53
N PHE A 211 103.07 -95.03 19.57
CA PHE A 211 102.74 -96.30 18.92
C PHE A 211 103.82 -96.70 17.89
N LYS A 212 104.45 -95.72 17.23
CA LYS A 212 105.53 -95.95 16.26
C LYS A 212 106.86 -96.39 16.88
N LEU A 213 107.06 -96.18 18.18
CA LEU A 213 108.30 -96.52 18.90
C LEU A 213 108.29 -97.91 19.54
N LYS A 214 107.17 -98.65 19.50
CA LYS A 214 107.07 -99.98 20.13
C LYS A 214 107.20 -101.18 19.17
N ASP A 215 107.15 -100.95 17.87
CA ASP A 215 107.32 -101.98 16.83
C ASP A 215 108.59 -101.73 15.98
N LYS A 216 109.76 -101.97 16.57
CA LYS A 216 111.02 -102.19 15.83
C LYS A 216 112.15 -102.70 16.74
N PRO A 217 112.95 -103.62 16.19
CA PRO A 217 112.70 -105.06 16.07
C PRO A 217 112.81 -105.82 17.40
#